data_AF-A0A7W6RKH8-F1
#
_entry.id   AF-A0A7W6RKH8-F1
#
_cell.length_a   1.000
_cell.length_b   1.000
_cell.length_c   1.000
_cell.angle_alpha   90.00
_cell.angle_beta   90.00
_cell.angle_gamma   90.00
#
_symmetry.space_group_name_H-M   'P 1'
#
loop_
_entity.id
_entity.type
_entity.pdbx_description
1 polymer ?
#
loop_
_entity_poly.entity_id
_entity_poly.type
_entity_poly.pdbx_seq_one_letter_code
_entity_poly.pdbx_strand_id
1 'polypeptide(L)'
;MLMTLRDSFETYIDRCVFKTEDDFRADGRVLGWLGSDDSTVAPVQDRLNTQIISRRPNGNLDVWGPLSETGFEHLSLDDALVLGFTTSEYQAGLRHRLLRGLLIQSEEQLAAETIPPVDEWEALEREGESDWNEWNAIRRVPYPLEAGFERNEVIGWASGNMLDGAEMPNDRFFRETIVRDRVSNNVFPSGVEIRDCGIESLSLHDALVLGFTTSDYQTALRVRILERRHVLDEADLETSKAPPMAVRHGLETHGRECSYRIGKGLLWTHENWEKERALREWVSRVERPKYKKPISRPSEDLLTPSF
;
A
#
# COMPACT_ATOMS: atom_id res chain seq x y z
N MET A 1 5.88 -18.26 -15.25
CA MET A 1 5.48 -19.66 -15.04
C MET A 1 5.32 -19.81 -13.53
N LEU A 2 4.08 -19.61 -13.04
CA LEU A 2 3.76 -19.68 -11.62
C LEU A 2 3.84 -21.15 -11.18
N MET A 3 4.66 -21.43 -10.17
CA MET A 3 4.83 -22.76 -9.61
C MET A 3 4.06 -22.80 -8.29
N THR A 4 2.81 -23.25 -8.34
CA THR A 4 1.94 -23.44 -7.17
C THR A 4 2.18 -24.83 -6.59
N LEU A 5 2.73 -24.91 -5.37
CA LEU A 5 2.80 -26.13 -4.58
C LEU A 5 1.70 -26.06 -3.50
N ARG A 6 0.68 -26.93 -3.61
CA ARG A 6 -0.39 -27.08 -2.62
C ARG A 6 0.06 -28.11 -1.56
N ASP A 7 0.70 -27.64 -0.51
CA ASP A 7 0.60 -28.27 0.80
C ASP A 7 -0.18 -27.29 1.69
N SER A 8 -1.19 -27.81 2.40
CA SER A 8 -2.08 -27.08 3.32
C SER A 8 -1.63 -25.68 3.78
N PHE A 9 -2.10 -24.55 3.25
CA PHE A 9 -2.72 -24.24 1.95
C PHE A 9 -2.14 -22.91 1.43
N GLU A 10 -0.97 -22.45 1.91
CA GLU A 10 -0.44 -21.13 1.59
C GLU A 10 -0.01 -21.02 0.12
N THR A 11 -0.44 -19.94 -0.57
CA THR A 11 -0.02 -19.68 -1.95
C THR A 11 1.14 -18.69 -1.95
N TYR A 12 2.34 -19.19 -2.28
CA TYR A 12 3.55 -18.39 -2.41
C TYR A 12 3.56 -17.61 -3.73
N ILE A 13 3.89 -16.32 -3.64
CA ILE A 13 3.92 -15.40 -4.78
C ILE A 13 5.11 -14.45 -4.67
N ASP A 14 5.38 -13.74 -5.77
CA ASP A 14 6.41 -12.71 -5.80
C ASP A 14 6.09 -11.60 -4.77
N ARG A 15 7.06 -11.26 -3.92
CA ARG A 15 6.92 -10.19 -2.92
C ARG A 15 6.72 -8.85 -3.58
N CYS A 16 7.56 -8.54 -4.56
CA CYS A 16 7.67 -7.24 -5.20
C CYS A 16 7.31 -7.34 -6.68
N VAL A 17 6.10 -6.92 -7.01
CA VAL A 17 5.66 -6.79 -8.41
C VAL A 17 5.87 -5.36 -8.89
N PHE A 18 6.63 -5.21 -9.98
CA PHE A 18 6.93 -3.92 -10.60
C PHE A 18 6.07 -3.72 -11.86
N LYS A 19 4.80 -3.39 -11.65
CA LYS A 19 3.81 -3.12 -12.71
C LYS A 19 3.74 -1.63 -13.04
N THR A 20 3.58 -1.33 -14.32
CA THR A 20 3.16 -0.04 -14.83
C THR A 20 1.65 0.14 -14.70
N GLU A 21 1.16 1.37 -14.80
CA GLU A 21 -0.28 1.63 -14.81
C GLU A 21 -0.99 0.95 -16.01
N ASP A 22 -0.30 0.79 -17.14
CA ASP A 22 -0.83 0.06 -18.30
C ASP A 22 -1.03 -1.43 -17.99
N ASP A 23 -0.14 -2.03 -17.20
CA ASP A 23 -0.27 -3.43 -16.77
C ASP A 23 -1.52 -3.63 -15.90
N PHE A 24 -1.87 -2.67 -15.03
CA PHE A 24 -3.09 -2.74 -14.23
C PHE A 24 -4.36 -2.59 -15.08
N ARG A 25 -4.29 -1.89 -16.21
CA ARG A 25 -5.43 -1.65 -17.10
C ARG A 25 -5.59 -2.72 -18.17
N ALA A 26 -4.56 -3.55 -18.39
CA ALA A 26 -4.51 -4.53 -19.46
C ALA A 26 -5.66 -5.54 -19.40
N ASP A 27 -6.02 -5.97 -18.18
CA ASP A 27 -7.05 -6.99 -17.97
C ASP A 27 -8.48 -6.43 -18.01
N GLY A 28 -8.62 -5.12 -18.25
CA GLY A 28 -9.89 -4.41 -18.31
C GLY A 28 -10.38 -3.91 -16.96
N ARG A 29 -11.50 -3.18 -16.97
CA ARG A 29 -12.07 -2.59 -15.76
C ARG A 29 -12.92 -3.61 -15.02
N VAL A 30 -12.74 -3.75 -13.72
CA VAL A 30 -13.61 -4.58 -12.89
C VAL A 30 -15.01 -3.97 -12.81
N LEU A 31 -16.03 -4.80 -12.98
CA LEU A 31 -17.44 -4.39 -12.87
C LEU A 31 -18.05 -4.75 -11.51
N GLY A 32 -17.52 -5.79 -10.85
CA GLY A 32 -18.01 -6.28 -9.57
C GLY A 32 -17.85 -7.80 -9.45
N TRP A 33 -18.56 -8.38 -8.50
CA TRP A 33 -18.53 -9.82 -8.24
C TRP A 33 -19.46 -10.59 -9.19
N LEU A 34 -19.08 -11.82 -9.55
CA LEU A 34 -19.91 -12.73 -10.34
C LEU A 34 -21.03 -13.33 -9.48
N GLY A 35 -22.27 -12.98 -9.81
CA GLY A 35 -23.48 -13.57 -9.26
C GLY A 35 -23.81 -14.94 -9.86
N SER A 36 -24.74 -15.66 -9.24
CA SER A 36 -25.17 -17.00 -9.68
C SER A 36 -25.96 -17.01 -11.00
N ASP A 37 -26.39 -15.84 -11.47
CA ASP A 37 -27.12 -15.60 -12.71
C ASP A 37 -26.25 -14.93 -13.80
N ASP A 38 -24.92 -15.03 -13.66
CA ASP A 38 -23.93 -14.37 -14.51
C ASP A 38 -24.03 -12.82 -14.52
N SER A 39 -24.71 -12.24 -13.53
CA SER A 39 -24.81 -10.79 -13.35
C SER A 39 -23.81 -10.26 -12.31
N THR A 40 -23.60 -8.95 -12.29
CA THR A 40 -22.75 -8.29 -11.30
C THR A 40 -23.51 -8.05 -9.99
N VAL A 41 -22.93 -8.46 -8.86
CA VAL A 41 -23.50 -8.23 -7.52
C VAL A 41 -22.58 -7.39 -6.65
N ALA A 42 -23.16 -6.57 -5.76
CA ALA A 42 -22.40 -5.61 -4.94
C ALA A 42 -21.96 -6.17 -3.57
N PRO A 43 -22.83 -6.78 -2.73
CA PRO A 43 -22.34 -7.49 -1.55
C PRO A 43 -22.18 -8.98 -1.82
N VAL A 44 -21.01 -9.52 -1.48
CA VAL A 44 -20.77 -10.96 -1.36
C VAL A 44 -20.27 -11.27 0.04
N GLN A 45 -20.58 -12.46 0.54
CA GLN A 45 -20.21 -12.86 1.89
C GLN A 45 -18.72 -13.18 2.02
N ASP A 46 -18.12 -13.75 0.98
CA ASP A 46 -16.70 -14.10 0.93
C ASP A 46 -16.11 -13.49 -0.34
N ARG A 47 -15.49 -12.31 -0.21
CA ARG A 47 -14.92 -11.57 -1.35
C ARG A 47 -13.68 -12.27 -1.90
N LEU A 48 -12.94 -13.00 -1.08
CA LEU A 48 -11.69 -13.61 -1.52
C LEU A 48 -11.90 -14.87 -2.36
N ASN A 49 -12.98 -15.62 -2.12
CA ASN A 49 -13.30 -16.83 -2.90
C ASN A 49 -14.37 -16.63 -3.97
N THR A 50 -14.91 -15.42 -4.11
CA THR A 50 -15.86 -15.10 -5.18
C THR A 50 -15.13 -14.64 -6.44
N GLN A 51 -15.58 -15.11 -7.60
CA GLN A 51 -15.03 -14.71 -8.90
C GLN A 51 -15.42 -13.27 -9.25
N ILE A 52 -14.56 -12.61 -10.02
CA ILE A 52 -14.74 -11.21 -10.43
C ILE A 52 -15.15 -11.15 -11.90
N ILE A 53 -16.09 -10.28 -12.23
CA ILE A 53 -16.41 -9.94 -13.62
C ILE A 53 -15.68 -8.65 -13.99
N SER A 54 -14.98 -8.67 -15.11
CA SER A 54 -14.36 -7.49 -15.70
C SER A 54 -14.82 -7.26 -17.14
N ARG A 55 -14.61 -6.04 -17.63
CA ARG A 55 -14.82 -5.66 -19.03
C ARG A 55 -13.50 -5.31 -19.67
N ARG A 56 -13.07 -6.13 -20.61
CA ARG A 56 -11.88 -5.91 -21.42
C ARG A 56 -12.01 -4.65 -22.28
N PRO A 57 -10.90 -4.05 -22.74
CA PRO A 57 -10.94 -2.86 -23.60
C PRO A 57 -11.74 -3.02 -24.90
N ASN A 58 -11.85 -4.25 -25.42
CA ASN A 58 -12.64 -4.58 -26.60
C ASN A 58 -14.15 -4.70 -26.34
N GLY A 59 -14.60 -4.50 -25.09
CA GLY A 59 -15.99 -4.57 -24.66
C GLY A 59 -16.46 -5.95 -24.20
N ASN A 60 -15.64 -7.00 -24.38
CA ASN A 60 -16.00 -8.34 -23.94
C ASN A 60 -15.96 -8.46 -22.41
N LEU A 61 -16.86 -9.26 -21.87
CA LEU A 61 -16.80 -9.66 -20.47
C LEU A 61 -15.76 -10.78 -20.29
N ASP A 62 -15.09 -10.73 -19.16
CA ASP A 62 -14.13 -11.73 -18.72
C ASP A 62 -14.38 -12.06 -17.26
N VAL A 63 -14.03 -13.28 -16.87
CA VAL A 63 -14.18 -13.77 -15.49
C VAL A 63 -12.81 -14.06 -14.95
N TRP A 64 -12.44 -13.35 -13.88
CA TRP A 64 -11.20 -13.61 -13.17
C TRP A 64 -11.43 -14.64 -12.08
N GLY A 65 -10.37 -15.39 -11.76
CA GLY A 65 -10.36 -16.29 -10.61
C GLY A 65 -10.58 -15.55 -9.29
N PRO A 66 -10.83 -16.31 -8.21
CA PRO A 66 -10.92 -15.74 -6.87
C PRO A 66 -9.62 -15.05 -6.46
N LEU A 67 -9.71 -13.97 -5.67
CA LEU A 67 -8.56 -13.22 -5.18
C LEU A 67 -7.66 -14.05 -4.25
N SER A 68 -8.20 -15.10 -3.61
CA SER A 68 -7.42 -16.06 -2.84
C SER A 68 -6.39 -16.83 -3.68
N GLU A 69 -6.56 -16.86 -5.00
CA GLU A 69 -5.66 -17.50 -5.96
C GLU A 69 -4.91 -16.49 -6.84
N THR A 70 -5.54 -15.36 -7.19
CA THR A 70 -4.95 -14.36 -8.10
C THR A 70 -4.26 -13.21 -7.39
N GLY A 71 -4.64 -12.91 -6.15
CA GLY A 71 -4.04 -11.88 -5.31
C GLY A 71 -4.52 -10.45 -5.52
N PHE A 72 -4.35 -9.64 -4.47
CA PHE A 72 -4.71 -8.21 -4.40
C PHE A 72 -3.88 -7.33 -5.33
N GLU A 73 -2.67 -7.76 -5.69
CA GLU A 73 -1.72 -7.01 -6.48
C GLU A 73 -2.09 -6.86 -7.96
N HIS A 74 -3.14 -7.54 -8.40
CA HIS A 74 -3.70 -7.40 -9.73
C HIS A 74 -4.80 -6.34 -9.77
N LEU A 75 -5.34 -5.95 -8.62
CA LEU A 75 -6.36 -4.91 -8.55
C LEU A 75 -5.72 -3.53 -8.70
N SER A 76 -6.31 -2.71 -9.57
CA SER A 76 -6.10 -1.27 -9.50
C SER A 76 -6.77 -0.68 -8.25
N LEU A 77 -6.43 0.56 -7.89
CA LEU A 77 -7.12 1.25 -6.79
C LEU A 77 -8.63 1.39 -7.06
N ASP A 78 -9.02 1.68 -8.32
CA ASP A 78 -10.43 1.77 -8.72
C ASP A 78 -11.13 0.41 -8.59
N ASP A 79 -10.48 -0.66 -9.05
CA ASP A 79 -11.05 -2.02 -8.96
C ASP A 79 -11.22 -2.45 -7.50
N ALA A 80 -10.25 -2.16 -6.63
CA ALA A 80 -10.34 -2.44 -5.20
C ALA A 80 -11.54 -1.72 -4.56
N LEU A 81 -11.77 -0.45 -4.93
CA LEU A 81 -12.92 0.33 -4.47
C LEU A 81 -14.24 -0.23 -5.01
N VAL A 82 -14.30 -0.61 -6.29
CA VAL A 82 -15.49 -1.23 -6.92
C VAL A 82 -15.87 -2.54 -6.23
N LEU A 83 -14.88 -3.33 -5.84
CA LEU A 83 -15.05 -4.59 -5.12
C LEU A 83 -15.38 -4.40 -3.63
N GLY A 84 -15.35 -3.16 -3.13
CA GLY A 84 -15.72 -2.83 -1.75
C GLY A 84 -14.61 -3.10 -0.74
N PHE A 85 -13.35 -3.09 -1.15
CA PHE A 85 -12.23 -3.09 -0.22
C PHE A 85 -11.98 -1.69 0.33
N THR A 86 -11.77 -1.64 1.64
CA THR A 86 -11.34 -0.43 2.34
C THR A 86 -9.86 -0.14 2.07
N THR A 87 -9.41 1.08 2.39
CA THR A 87 -7.98 1.41 2.26
C THR A 87 -7.15 0.51 3.17
N SER A 88 -7.63 0.28 4.39
CA SER A 88 -6.92 -0.53 5.38
C SER A 88 -6.76 -1.99 4.94
N GLU A 89 -7.80 -2.59 4.35
CA GLU A 89 -7.75 -3.95 3.78
C GLU A 89 -6.78 -4.07 2.61
N TYR A 90 -6.83 -3.12 1.67
CA TYR A 90 -5.94 -3.12 0.51
C TYR A 90 -4.46 -3.00 0.93
N GLN A 91 -4.17 -2.11 1.88
CA GLN A 91 -2.82 -2.00 2.45
C GLN A 91 -2.41 -3.26 3.22
N ALA A 92 -3.33 -3.90 3.95
CA ALA A 92 -3.07 -5.15 4.66
C ALA A 92 -2.69 -6.29 3.71
N GLY A 93 -3.43 -6.45 2.60
CA GLY A 93 -3.11 -7.43 1.55
C GLY A 93 -1.73 -7.23 0.95
N LEU A 94 -1.41 -5.99 0.57
CA LEU A 94 -0.09 -5.66 0.01
C LEU A 94 1.04 -5.85 1.05
N ARG A 95 0.81 -5.47 2.32
CA ARG A 95 1.77 -5.69 3.42
C ARG A 95 2.05 -7.16 3.62
N HIS A 96 1.00 -7.97 3.73
CA HIS A 96 1.11 -9.42 3.90
C HIS A 96 1.96 -10.03 2.79
N ARG A 97 1.70 -9.68 1.52
CA ARG A 97 2.52 -10.11 0.39
C ARG A 97 3.97 -9.65 0.52
N LEU A 98 4.22 -8.36 0.72
CA LEU A 98 5.57 -7.80 0.73
C LEU A 98 6.44 -8.43 1.82
N LEU A 99 5.87 -8.68 3.00
CA LEU A 99 6.59 -9.21 4.16
C LEU A 99 6.64 -10.73 4.20
N ARG A 100 5.64 -11.45 3.66
CA ARG A 100 5.58 -12.91 3.73
C ARG A 100 5.79 -13.61 2.39
N GLY A 101 5.50 -12.97 1.27
CA GLY A 101 5.51 -13.58 -0.07
C GLY A 101 4.34 -14.53 -0.26
N LEU A 102 3.19 -14.21 0.35
CA LEU A 102 2.00 -15.06 0.42
C LEU A 102 0.75 -14.28 -0.01
N LEU A 103 -0.27 -15.01 -0.45
CA LEU A 103 -1.62 -14.48 -0.65
C LEU A 103 -2.47 -14.61 0.62
N ILE A 104 -3.33 -13.63 0.84
CA ILE A 104 -4.45 -13.74 1.78
C ILE A 104 -5.54 -14.57 1.11
N GLN A 105 -6.03 -15.60 1.80
CA GLN A 105 -6.91 -16.62 1.24
C GLN A 105 -8.33 -16.63 1.84
N SER A 106 -8.55 -15.94 2.97
CA SER A 106 -9.87 -15.83 3.60
C SER A 106 -10.13 -14.46 4.22
N GLU A 107 -11.41 -14.13 4.40
CA GLU A 107 -11.87 -12.91 5.07
C GLU A 107 -11.34 -12.82 6.51
N GLU A 108 -11.23 -13.95 7.22
CA GLU A 108 -10.68 -14.00 8.56
C GLU A 108 -9.19 -13.64 8.57
N GLN A 109 -8.43 -14.12 7.58
CA GLN A 109 -7.02 -13.74 7.42
C GLN A 109 -6.89 -12.25 7.09
N LEU A 110 -7.74 -11.73 6.19
CA LEU A 110 -7.75 -10.30 5.87
C LEU A 110 -8.04 -9.45 7.11
N ALA A 111 -9.08 -9.81 7.87
CA ALA A 111 -9.44 -9.11 9.10
C ALA A 111 -8.29 -9.13 10.12
N ALA A 112 -7.62 -10.27 10.32
CA ALA A 112 -6.45 -10.36 11.18
C ALA A 112 -5.29 -9.47 10.68
N GLU A 113 -5.09 -9.39 9.37
CA GLU A 113 -4.02 -8.58 8.78
C GLU A 113 -4.27 -7.06 8.84
N THR A 114 -5.50 -6.62 9.11
CA THR A 114 -5.81 -5.19 9.35
C THR A 114 -5.44 -4.70 10.75
N ILE A 115 -5.19 -5.62 11.69
CA ILE A 115 -4.90 -5.30 13.09
C ILE A 115 -3.39 -5.44 13.32
N PRO A 116 -2.74 -4.50 14.04
CA PRO A 116 -1.34 -4.65 14.42
C PRO A 116 -1.12 -5.87 15.32
N PRO A 117 0.03 -6.57 15.22
CA PRO A 117 0.38 -7.65 16.13
C PRO A 117 0.32 -7.20 17.58
N VAL A 118 -0.20 -8.08 18.44
CA VAL A 118 -0.44 -7.76 19.86
C VAL A 118 0.76 -8.07 20.75
N ASP A 119 1.69 -8.88 20.26
CA ASP A 119 2.92 -9.25 20.97
C ASP A 119 4.14 -9.44 20.03
N GLU A 120 5.31 -9.58 20.66
CA GLU A 120 6.60 -9.72 19.97
C GLU A 120 6.66 -10.97 19.09
N TRP A 121 5.99 -12.06 19.50
CA TRP A 121 5.98 -13.30 18.76
C TRP A 121 5.18 -13.18 17.46
N GLU A 122 3.99 -12.59 17.55
CA GLU A 122 3.14 -12.33 16.39
C GLU A 122 3.81 -11.34 15.41
N ALA A 123 4.47 -10.30 15.94
CA ALA A 123 5.23 -9.37 15.12
C ALA A 123 6.43 -10.03 14.44
N LEU A 124 7.13 -10.92 15.13
CA LEU A 124 8.20 -11.71 14.54
C LEU A 124 7.68 -12.58 13.40
N GLU A 125 6.56 -13.27 13.60
CA GLU A 125 5.94 -14.14 12.60
C GLU A 125 5.46 -13.35 11.36
N ARG A 126 4.71 -12.26 11.58
CA ARG A 126 4.08 -11.47 10.51
C ARG A 126 5.05 -10.52 9.80
N GLU A 127 5.96 -9.90 10.53
CA GLU A 127 6.82 -8.83 10.01
C GLU A 127 8.32 -9.17 10.00
N GLY A 128 8.78 -10.15 10.78
CA GLY A 128 10.19 -10.58 10.85
C GLY A 128 10.95 -10.06 12.07
N GLU A 129 12.20 -10.53 12.23
CA GLU A 129 13.07 -10.23 13.38
C GLU A 129 13.36 -8.74 13.48
N SER A 130 12.67 -8.05 14.36
CA SER A 130 12.74 -6.61 14.34
C SER A 130 12.60 -5.98 15.72
N ASP A 131 13.11 -4.76 15.84
CA ASP A 131 13.18 -3.95 17.07
C ASP A 131 11.75 -3.75 17.65
N TRP A 132 11.23 -4.72 18.42
CA TRP A 132 9.93 -4.65 19.10
C TRP A 132 9.83 -3.39 19.96
N ASN A 133 10.94 -2.97 20.55
CA ASN A 133 11.07 -1.74 21.33
C ASN A 133 10.99 -0.44 20.51
N GLU A 134 11.09 -0.50 19.17
CA GLU A 134 10.79 0.61 18.25
C GLU A 134 9.43 0.44 17.56
N TRP A 135 8.46 -0.25 18.18
CA TRP A 135 7.02 -0.21 17.82
C TRP A 135 6.45 1.20 18.04
N ASN A 136 6.99 2.13 17.27
CA ASN A 136 6.53 3.47 17.17
C ASN A 136 5.73 3.54 15.87
N ALA A 137 4.42 3.82 15.97
CA ALA A 137 3.56 4.07 14.80
C ALA A 137 4.13 5.17 13.86
N ILE A 138 5.10 5.95 14.33
CA ILE A 138 5.85 7.00 13.62
C ILE A 138 6.94 6.41 12.69
N ARG A 139 7.42 5.16 12.91
CA ARG A 139 8.64 4.60 12.26
C ARG A 139 8.45 3.32 11.45
N ARG A 140 7.22 2.78 11.40
CA ARG A 140 6.77 1.75 10.45
C ARG A 140 5.59 2.30 9.65
N VAL A 141 5.20 1.59 8.59
CA VAL A 141 3.93 1.85 7.91
C VAL A 141 2.85 1.63 8.95
N PRO A 142 2.09 2.66 9.37
CA PRO A 142 1.03 2.46 10.35
C PRO A 142 0.08 1.38 9.83
N TYR A 143 -0.47 0.55 10.70
CA TYR A 143 -1.73 -0.11 10.39
C TYR A 143 -2.75 1.02 10.32
N PRO A 144 -3.16 1.44 9.11
CA PRO A 144 -4.08 2.55 9.04
C PRO A 144 -5.39 2.11 9.71
N LEU A 145 -5.96 3.01 10.50
CA LEU A 145 -7.31 2.81 11.00
C LEU A 145 -8.23 3.47 9.98
N GLU A 146 -9.26 2.76 9.52
CA GLU A 146 -10.17 3.31 8.50
C GLU A 146 -10.82 4.62 8.96
N ALA A 147 -11.13 4.74 10.26
CA ALA A 147 -11.59 5.98 10.88
C ALA A 147 -10.66 7.19 10.64
N GLY A 148 -9.37 6.92 10.41
CA GLY A 148 -8.37 7.93 10.05
C GLY A 148 -8.54 8.47 8.63
N PHE A 149 -9.24 7.79 7.73
CA PHE A 149 -9.55 8.25 6.37
C PHE A 149 -10.96 8.85 6.26
N GLU A 150 -11.85 8.51 7.19
CA GLU A 150 -13.28 8.86 7.06
C GLU A 150 -13.63 10.31 7.41
N ARG A 151 -12.80 11.00 8.21
CA ARG A 151 -13.16 12.33 8.73
C ARG A 151 -12.99 13.46 7.70
N ASN A 152 -11.88 13.42 6.98
CA ASN A 152 -11.51 14.44 6.01
C ASN A 152 -11.38 13.79 4.63
N GLU A 153 -12.04 14.37 3.65
CA GLU A 153 -11.98 13.99 2.24
C GLU A 153 -11.06 14.94 1.49
N VAL A 154 -10.12 14.41 0.70
CA VAL A 154 -9.34 15.24 -0.19
C VAL A 154 -10.18 15.60 -1.41
N ILE A 155 -10.23 16.89 -1.74
CA ILE A 155 -11.00 17.40 -2.90
C ILE A 155 -10.11 17.99 -3.99
N GLY A 156 -8.80 18.05 -3.76
CA GLY A 156 -7.82 18.51 -4.75
C GLY A 156 -6.53 19.06 -4.13
N TRP A 157 -5.75 19.74 -4.97
CA TRP A 157 -4.51 20.40 -4.58
C TRP A 157 -4.75 21.81 -4.06
N ALA A 158 -4.01 22.25 -3.04
CA ALA A 158 -4.06 23.64 -2.59
C ALA A 158 -3.47 24.55 -3.67
N SER A 159 -4.11 25.67 -4.02
CA SER A 159 -3.56 26.62 -4.99
C SER A 159 -3.47 28.03 -4.42
N GLY A 160 -2.34 28.34 -3.79
CA GLY A 160 -2.08 29.68 -3.23
C GLY A 160 -3.26 30.18 -2.39
N ASN A 161 -3.71 31.42 -2.63
CA ASN A 161 -4.85 32.04 -1.93
C ASN A 161 -6.24 31.60 -2.46
N MET A 162 -6.32 30.61 -3.36
CA MET A 162 -7.60 30.15 -3.91
C MET A 162 -7.96 28.76 -3.40
N LEU A 163 -9.11 28.67 -2.75
CA LEU A 163 -9.71 27.44 -2.20
C LEU A 163 -10.28 26.51 -3.29
N ASP A 164 -10.26 26.91 -4.56
CA ASP A 164 -10.89 26.17 -5.69
C ASP A 164 -9.91 25.83 -6.83
N GLY A 165 -8.60 25.92 -6.62
CA GLY A 165 -7.63 25.69 -7.69
C GLY A 165 -7.31 24.22 -7.93
N ALA A 166 -8.08 23.55 -8.79
CA ALA A 166 -7.83 22.22 -9.35
C ALA A 166 -6.59 22.13 -10.29
N GLU A 167 -5.57 22.95 -10.07
CA GLU A 167 -4.36 22.94 -10.89
C GLU A 167 -3.40 21.87 -10.38
N MET A 168 -3.13 20.86 -11.22
CA MET A 168 -2.17 19.81 -10.90
C MET A 168 -0.77 20.44 -10.73
N PRO A 169 -0.10 20.24 -9.59
CA PRO A 169 1.21 20.81 -9.36
C PRO A 169 2.26 20.14 -10.25
N ASN A 170 3.33 20.88 -10.58
CA ASN A 170 4.49 20.32 -11.31
C ASN A 170 5.18 19.21 -10.52
N ASP A 171 5.14 19.30 -9.19
CA ASP A 171 5.58 18.25 -8.27
C ASP A 171 4.51 18.07 -7.19
N ARG A 172 3.88 16.88 -7.17
CA ARG A 172 2.79 16.55 -6.24
C ARG A 172 3.27 16.45 -4.80
N PHE A 173 4.56 16.28 -4.56
CA PHE A 173 5.10 16.02 -3.23
C PHE A 173 5.28 17.25 -2.35
N PHE A 174 5.49 18.42 -2.97
CA PHE A 174 5.74 19.70 -2.28
C PHE A 174 4.49 20.59 -2.22
N ARG A 175 3.31 20.00 -2.45
CA ARG A 175 2.04 20.72 -2.47
C ARG A 175 1.18 20.24 -1.30
N GLU A 176 0.57 21.18 -0.59
CA GLU A 176 -0.52 20.86 0.33
C GLU A 176 -1.77 20.44 -0.45
N THR A 177 -2.63 19.68 0.22
CA THR A 177 -3.92 19.26 -0.33
C THR A 177 -5.04 20.12 0.26
N ILE A 178 -6.16 20.20 -0.43
CA ILE A 178 -7.39 20.77 0.13
C ILE A 178 -8.25 19.63 0.64
N VAL A 179 -8.67 19.75 1.89
CA VAL A 179 -9.54 18.77 2.55
C VAL A 179 -10.88 19.37 2.90
N ARG A 180 -11.91 18.53 2.86
CA ARG A 180 -13.26 18.80 3.33
C ARG A 180 -13.56 17.92 4.53
N ASP A 181 -13.86 18.52 5.68
CA ASP A 181 -14.34 17.77 6.84
C ASP A 181 -15.77 17.28 6.54
N ARG A 182 -15.99 15.96 6.57
CA ARG A 182 -17.26 15.35 6.14
C ARG A 182 -18.45 15.66 7.07
N VAL A 183 -18.18 16.05 8.31
CA VAL A 183 -19.22 16.32 9.31
C VAL A 183 -19.70 17.77 9.21
N SER A 184 -18.75 18.70 9.11
CA SER A 184 -19.01 20.14 9.09
C SER A 184 -19.10 20.72 7.68
N ASN A 185 -18.68 19.96 6.66
CA ASN A 185 -18.54 20.38 5.27
C ASN A 185 -17.59 21.57 5.06
N ASN A 186 -16.75 21.89 6.05
CA ASN A 186 -15.77 22.96 5.97
C ASN A 186 -14.58 22.55 5.11
N VAL A 187 -14.10 23.48 4.29
CA VAL A 187 -12.96 23.28 3.39
C VAL A 187 -11.75 24.06 3.89
N PHE A 188 -10.61 23.41 4.01
CA PHE A 188 -9.37 24.02 4.50
C PHE A 188 -8.13 23.29 3.93
N PRO A 189 -6.95 23.95 3.91
CA PRO A 189 -5.70 23.28 3.56
C PRO A 189 -5.34 22.20 4.57
N SER A 190 -4.73 21.10 4.12
CA SER A 190 -4.29 20.02 5.01
C SER A 190 -3.21 20.44 6.02
N GLY A 191 -2.44 21.50 5.72
CA GLY A 191 -1.31 21.94 6.54
C GLY A 191 -0.13 20.96 6.57
N VAL A 192 -0.15 19.95 5.68
CA VAL A 192 0.89 18.92 5.51
C VAL A 192 1.03 18.63 4.02
N GLU A 193 2.28 18.54 3.56
CA GLU A 193 2.65 18.18 2.19
C GLU A 193 2.79 16.66 2.05
N ILE A 194 2.58 16.11 0.84
CA ILE A 194 2.69 14.65 0.62
C ILE A 194 4.08 14.11 0.99
N ARG A 195 5.18 14.84 0.72
CA ARG A 195 6.54 14.38 1.10
C ARG A 195 6.73 14.11 2.60
N ASP A 196 5.94 14.77 3.44
CA ASP A 196 6.07 14.73 4.89
C ASP A 196 5.30 13.56 5.53
N CYS A 197 4.28 13.05 4.84
CA CYS A 197 3.35 12.03 5.34
C CYS A 197 3.28 10.76 4.47
N GLY A 198 3.67 10.85 3.19
CA GLY A 198 3.66 9.75 2.22
C GLY A 198 2.34 9.59 1.47
N ILE A 199 2.41 9.08 0.24
CA ILE A 199 1.23 8.74 -0.59
C ILE A 199 0.38 7.67 0.12
N GLU A 200 1.02 6.71 0.79
CA GLU A 200 0.38 5.64 1.55
C GLU A 200 -0.41 6.13 2.78
N SER A 201 -0.32 7.42 3.13
CA SER A 201 -1.15 8.05 4.15
C SER A 201 -2.50 8.55 3.63
N LEU A 202 -2.72 8.49 2.31
CA LEU A 202 -3.98 8.82 1.66
C LEU A 202 -4.90 7.59 1.60
N SER A 203 -6.21 7.83 1.62
CA SER A 203 -7.16 6.79 1.23
C SER A 203 -6.99 6.43 -0.24
N LEU A 204 -7.46 5.24 -0.67
CA LEU A 204 -7.42 4.87 -2.09
C LEU A 204 -8.15 5.90 -2.96
N HIS A 205 -9.28 6.42 -2.46
CA HIS A 205 -10.06 7.44 -3.13
C HIS A 205 -9.31 8.77 -3.24
N ASP A 206 -8.73 9.25 -2.13
CA ASP A 206 -7.98 10.51 -2.11
C ASP A 206 -6.75 10.45 -3.02
N ALA A 207 -6.06 9.31 -3.06
CA ALA A 207 -4.94 9.08 -3.96
C ALA A 207 -5.36 9.24 -5.43
N LEU A 208 -6.49 8.65 -5.82
CA LEU A 208 -7.06 8.80 -7.16
C LEU A 208 -7.48 10.24 -7.47
N VAL A 209 -8.12 10.94 -6.51
CA VAL A 209 -8.53 12.36 -6.66
C VAL A 209 -7.30 13.26 -6.91
N LEU A 210 -6.20 12.99 -6.23
CA LEU A 210 -4.94 13.72 -6.40
C LEU A 210 -4.16 13.33 -7.66
N GLY A 211 -4.64 12.33 -8.41
CA GLY A 211 -4.02 11.86 -9.64
C GLY A 211 -2.84 10.92 -9.43
N PHE A 212 -2.74 10.26 -8.26
CA PHE A 212 -1.81 9.15 -8.07
C PHE A 212 -2.34 7.88 -8.73
N THR A 213 -1.45 7.19 -9.43
CA THR A 213 -1.76 5.92 -10.11
C THR A 213 -1.71 4.74 -9.13
N THR A 214 -2.19 3.57 -9.57
CA THR A 214 -2.04 2.34 -8.76
C THR A 214 -0.56 2.02 -8.55
N SER A 215 0.24 2.18 -9.61
CA SER A 215 1.69 1.98 -9.55
C SER A 215 2.36 2.95 -8.55
N ASP A 216 1.93 4.22 -8.50
CA ASP A 216 2.42 5.21 -7.52
C ASP A 216 2.17 4.73 -6.09
N TYR A 217 0.93 4.34 -5.81
CA TYR A 217 0.47 3.97 -4.47
C TYR A 217 1.12 2.68 -3.97
N GLN A 218 1.12 1.62 -4.79
CA GLN A 218 1.79 0.37 -4.44
C GLN A 218 3.30 0.56 -4.26
N THR A 219 3.93 1.42 -5.08
CA THR A 219 5.36 1.76 -4.94
C THR A 219 5.64 2.48 -3.63
N ALA A 220 4.84 3.50 -3.29
CA ALA A 220 4.99 4.21 -2.03
C ALA A 220 4.85 3.29 -0.83
N LEU A 221 3.85 2.40 -0.85
CA LEU A 221 3.65 1.41 0.20
C LEU A 221 4.83 0.43 0.30
N ARG A 222 5.35 -0.08 -0.83
CA ARG A 222 6.56 -0.92 -0.87
C ARG A 222 7.76 -0.22 -0.26
N VAL A 223 8.02 1.02 -0.68
CA VAL A 223 9.12 1.86 -0.15
C VAL A 223 8.95 2.06 1.35
N ARG A 224 7.73 2.33 1.81
CA ARG A 224 7.44 2.54 3.22
C ARG A 224 7.64 1.26 4.06
N ILE A 225 7.20 0.11 3.57
CA ILE A 225 7.32 -1.19 4.26
C ILE A 225 8.76 -1.69 4.26
N LEU A 226 9.37 -1.80 3.08
CA LEU A 226 10.65 -2.49 2.92
C LEU A 226 11.85 -1.56 3.05
N GLU A 227 11.75 -0.30 2.61
CA GLU A 227 12.86 0.67 2.66
C GLU A 227 12.77 1.63 3.86
N ARG A 228 11.66 1.59 4.61
CA ARG A 228 11.44 2.37 5.86
C ARG A 228 11.62 3.89 5.71
N ARG A 229 11.20 4.41 4.56
CA ARG A 229 11.21 5.84 4.24
C ARG A 229 9.93 6.20 3.48
N HIS A 230 9.71 7.49 3.25
CA HIS A 230 8.71 7.93 2.27
C HIS A 230 9.38 8.19 0.93
N VAL A 231 8.58 8.16 -0.12
CA VAL A 231 8.97 8.77 -1.40
C VAL A 231 8.96 10.28 -1.21
N LEU A 232 10.04 10.95 -1.61
CA LEU A 232 10.25 12.37 -1.29
C LEU A 232 9.75 13.33 -2.38
N ASP A 233 9.83 12.90 -3.63
CA ASP A 233 9.51 13.69 -4.81
C ASP A 233 9.19 12.78 -6.01
N GLU A 234 8.82 13.38 -7.14
CA GLU A 234 8.51 12.64 -8.38
C GLU A 234 9.73 11.86 -8.91
N ALA A 235 10.95 12.38 -8.77
CA ALA A 235 12.14 11.72 -9.29
C ALA A 235 12.48 10.45 -8.49
N ASP A 236 12.34 10.50 -7.17
CA ASP A 236 12.42 9.35 -6.28
C ASP A 236 11.29 8.36 -6.54
N LEU A 237 10.07 8.83 -6.82
CA LEU A 237 8.95 7.96 -7.20
C LEU A 237 9.27 7.16 -8.47
N GLU A 238 9.67 7.84 -9.55
CA GLU A 238 10.00 7.20 -10.82
C GLU A 238 11.18 6.23 -10.68
N THR A 239 12.22 6.62 -9.93
CA THR A 239 13.34 5.74 -9.61
C THR A 239 12.87 4.50 -8.82
N SER A 240 11.93 4.68 -7.89
CA SER A 240 11.41 3.62 -7.02
C SER A 240 10.43 2.68 -7.70
N LYS A 241 9.73 3.11 -8.76
CA LYS A 241 8.88 2.28 -9.63
C LYS A 241 9.70 1.29 -10.46
N ALA A 242 10.86 1.73 -10.92
CA ALA A 242 11.73 0.95 -11.79
C ALA A 242 13.16 0.81 -11.24
N PRO A 243 13.38 0.13 -10.09
CA PRO A 243 14.73 -0.07 -9.57
C PRO A 243 15.63 -0.82 -10.56
N PRO A 244 16.96 -0.70 -10.45
CA PRO A 244 17.89 -1.53 -11.21
C PRO A 244 17.61 -3.03 -11.00
N MET A 245 17.88 -3.87 -12.00
CA MET A 245 17.57 -5.31 -11.95
C MET A 245 18.14 -6.03 -10.72
N ALA A 246 19.39 -5.71 -10.33
CA ALA A 246 20.00 -6.28 -9.13
C ALA A 246 19.22 -5.93 -7.85
N VAL A 247 18.69 -4.70 -7.76
CA VAL A 247 17.86 -4.27 -6.64
C VAL A 247 16.50 -4.97 -6.67
N ARG A 248 15.88 -5.11 -7.84
CA ARG A 248 14.59 -5.85 -7.96
C ARG A 248 14.74 -7.29 -7.48
N HIS A 249 15.79 -7.98 -7.93
CA HIS A 249 16.08 -9.35 -7.51
C HIS A 249 16.35 -9.44 -6.00
N GLY A 250 17.10 -8.48 -5.46
CA GLY A 250 17.35 -8.39 -4.03
C GLY A 250 16.08 -8.11 -3.21
N LEU A 251 15.20 -7.22 -3.66
CA LEU A 251 13.91 -6.93 -3.01
C LEU A 251 12.97 -8.15 -3.04
N GLU A 252 13.01 -8.93 -4.11
CA GLU A 252 12.23 -10.17 -4.22
C GLU A 252 12.75 -11.25 -3.27
N THR A 253 14.07 -11.42 -3.21
CA THR A 253 14.70 -12.47 -2.41
C THR A 253 14.78 -12.12 -0.92
N HIS A 254 15.02 -10.85 -0.61
CA HIS A 254 15.37 -10.35 0.72
C HIS A 254 14.49 -9.17 1.18
N GLY A 255 13.32 -8.98 0.57
CA GLY A 255 12.45 -7.83 0.85
C GLY A 255 12.10 -7.72 2.33
N ARG A 256 11.78 -8.84 2.99
CA ARG A 256 11.47 -8.88 4.42
C ARG A 256 12.65 -8.37 5.25
N GLU A 257 13.86 -8.76 4.88
CA GLU A 257 15.11 -8.41 5.56
C GLU A 257 15.49 -6.94 5.35
N CYS A 258 15.02 -6.32 4.27
CA CYS A 258 15.16 -4.88 4.05
C CYS A 258 14.43 -4.06 5.12
N SER A 259 13.33 -4.60 5.68
CA SER A 259 12.59 -3.96 6.77
C SER A 259 13.37 -3.92 8.10
N TYR A 260 14.51 -4.60 8.18
CA TYR A 260 15.38 -4.55 9.35
C TYR A 260 16.06 -3.19 9.50
N ARG A 261 16.58 -2.95 10.69
CA ARG A 261 17.34 -1.72 10.96
C ARG A 261 18.60 -1.73 10.10
N ILE A 262 18.89 -0.61 9.43
CA ILE A 262 20.15 -0.41 8.70
C ILE A 262 21.33 -0.77 9.63
N GLY A 263 22.22 -1.63 9.14
CA GLY A 263 23.33 -2.20 9.90
C GLY A 263 23.03 -3.48 10.68
N LYS A 264 21.80 -4.04 10.60
CA LYS A 264 21.40 -5.30 11.24
C LYS A 264 20.72 -6.25 10.25
N GLY A 265 20.86 -7.56 10.51
CA GLY A 265 20.20 -8.61 9.75
C GLY A 265 21.03 -9.15 8.58
N LEU A 266 20.41 -10.01 7.78
CA LEU A 266 21.09 -10.85 6.78
C LEU A 266 21.86 -10.06 5.71
N LEU A 267 21.38 -8.87 5.35
CA LEU A 267 22.02 -7.99 4.34
C LEU A 267 23.36 -7.39 4.80
N TRP A 268 23.62 -7.38 6.10
CA TRP A 268 24.77 -6.72 6.72
C TRP A 268 25.82 -7.70 7.24
N THR A 269 25.63 -8.99 6.97
CA THR A 269 26.63 -10.03 7.31
C THR A 269 27.84 -9.93 6.39
N HIS A 270 28.99 -10.40 6.87
CA HIS A 270 30.22 -10.42 6.07
C HIS A 270 30.03 -11.21 4.75
N GLU A 271 29.26 -12.30 4.79
CA GLU A 271 29.01 -13.14 3.60
C GLU A 271 28.21 -12.41 2.52
N ASN A 272 27.19 -11.64 2.92
CA ASN A 272 26.30 -10.96 1.98
C ASN A 272 26.75 -9.53 1.66
N TRP A 273 27.82 -9.06 2.29
CA TRP A 273 28.25 -7.67 2.16
C TRP A 273 28.53 -7.26 0.71
N GLU A 274 29.27 -8.06 -0.05
CA GLU A 274 29.52 -7.75 -1.47
C GLU A 274 28.40 -8.27 -2.38
N LYS A 275 27.79 -9.42 -2.04
CA LYS A 275 26.73 -10.04 -2.85
C LYS A 275 25.50 -9.11 -2.98
N GLU A 276 25.08 -8.54 -1.87
CA GLU A 276 23.88 -7.70 -1.78
C GLU A 276 24.19 -6.21 -1.81
N ARG A 277 25.39 -5.82 -2.26
CA ARG A 277 25.85 -4.43 -2.23
C ARG A 277 24.86 -3.45 -2.88
N ALA A 278 24.34 -3.79 -4.07
CA ALA A 278 23.39 -2.95 -4.79
C ALA A 278 22.09 -2.72 -4.00
N LEU A 279 21.52 -3.78 -3.42
CA LEU A 279 20.33 -3.69 -2.58
C LEU A 279 20.61 -2.88 -1.31
N ARG A 280 21.78 -3.10 -0.69
CA ARG A 280 22.15 -2.45 0.55
C ARG A 280 22.38 -0.95 0.37
N GLU A 281 23.11 -0.57 -0.68
CA GLU A 281 23.27 0.83 -1.09
C GLU A 281 21.90 1.45 -1.37
N TRP A 282 21.01 0.73 -2.06
CA TRP A 282 19.65 1.18 -2.36
C TRP A 282 18.83 1.48 -1.10
N VAL A 283 18.71 0.54 -0.16
CA VAL A 283 17.91 0.77 1.06
C VAL A 283 18.54 1.79 2.01
N SER A 284 19.83 2.08 1.85
CA SER A 284 20.55 3.11 2.62
C SER A 284 20.58 4.49 1.98
N ARG A 285 20.10 4.65 0.73
CA ARG A 285 20.36 5.85 -0.09
C ARG A 285 19.77 7.15 0.45
N VAL A 286 18.80 7.07 1.37
CA VAL A 286 18.20 8.23 2.05
C VAL A 286 17.95 7.87 3.51
N GLU A 287 18.62 8.56 4.43
CA GLU A 287 18.33 8.42 5.87
C GLU A 287 16.88 8.82 6.17
N ARG A 288 16.26 8.07 7.09
CA ARG A 288 14.84 8.16 7.49
C ARG A 288 14.38 9.60 7.72
N PRO A 289 13.41 10.14 6.94
CA PRO A 289 12.76 11.39 7.30
C PRO A 289 12.09 11.28 8.67
N LYS A 290 12.02 12.40 9.41
CA LYS A 290 11.16 12.51 10.60
C LYS A 290 9.70 12.47 10.12
N TYR A 291 8.97 11.39 10.40
CA TYR A 291 7.54 11.30 10.13
C TYR A 291 6.78 12.48 10.74
N LYS A 292 5.99 13.18 9.93
CA LYS A 292 4.97 14.11 10.39
C LYS A 292 3.59 13.45 10.28
N LYS A 293 2.62 13.96 11.03
CA LYS A 293 1.27 13.38 11.17
C LYS A 293 0.60 13.19 9.77
N PRO A 294 -0.25 12.16 9.57
CA PRO A 294 -1.01 11.97 8.34
C PRO A 294 -1.90 13.17 8.02
N ILE A 295 -2.12 13.44 6.72
CA ILE A 295 -2.99 14.51 6.19
C ILE A 295 -4.40 14.43 6.77
N SER A 296 -4.88 13.22 7.00
CA SER A 296 -6.23 12.93 7.47
C SER A 296 -6.36 12.86 9.02
N ARG A 297 -5.31 13.20 9.79
CA ARG A 297 -5.39 13.29 11.25
C ARG A 297 -5.14 14.70 11.79
N PRO A 298 -6.20 15.35 12.30
CA PRO A 298 -6.07 16.27 13.41
C PRO A 298 -6.96 15.85 14.60
N SER A 299 -6.37 15.23 15.63
CA SER A 299 -6.21 15.85 16.96
C SER A 299 -5.36 14.95 17.89
N GLU A 300 -4.78 15.58 18.90
CA GLU A 300 -3.92 15.02 19.94
C GLU A 300 -4.67 14.24 21.03
N ASP A 301 -5.98 13.99 20.86
CA ASP A 301 -6.86 13.58 21.97
C ASP A 301 -7.09 12.08 22.11
N LEU A 302 -6.37 11.23 21.37
CA LEU A 302 -6.53 9.77 21.43
C LEU A 302 -5.30 9.01 21.93
N LEU A 303 -4.33 9.70 22.56
CA LEU A 303 -3.14 9.07 23.17
C LEU A 303 -3.15 9.12 24.70
N THR A 304 -4.30 8.90 25.33
CA THR A 304 -4.32 8.36 26.70
C THR A 304 -4.81 6.93 26.67
N PRO A 305 -3.95 5.93 26.89
CA PRO A 305 -4.42 4.66 27.39
C PRO A 305 -4.82 4.88 28.85
N SER A 306 -6.11 5.03 29.10
CA SER A 306 -6.67 4.62 30.39
C SER A 306 -6.65 3.09 30.41
N PHE A 307 -5.57 2.53 30.96
CA PHE A 307 -5.49 1.51 32.02
C PHE A 307 -4.06 0.97 32.09
#